data_AF-A0A821GFK3-F1
#
_entry.id   AF-A0A821GFK3-F1
#
_cell.length_a   1.000
_cell.length_b   1.000
_cell.length_c   1.000
_cell.angle_alpha   90.00
_cell.angle_beta   90.00
_cell.angle_gamma   90.00
#
_symmetry.space_group_name_H-M   'P 1'
#
loop_
_entity.id
_entity.type
_entity.pdbx_description
1 polymer ?
#
loop_
_entity_poly.entity_id
_entity_poly.type
_entity_poly.pdbx_seq_one_letter_code
_entity_poly.pdbx_strand_id
1 'polypeptide(L)'
;LLSYPSEPESSRTFYSGQQGIQTALIILAVICIPWMLLGKPIYRIIMNKRRANVEMSEVWVEQGIHTIEYFLGCISHTASYLRLWALSLAHAQLSEVLWQMVLHIGLSMNGYIGCIASFLVFMPWSCLTVFILLLMEGLSAFLHALRLHWVEFQSKFYKGEGYPFIPFSFRLLLDEVPIEG
;
A
#
# COMPACT_ATOMS: atom_id res chain seq x y z
N LEU A 1 -35.13 -20.11 18.68
CA LEU A 1 -35.43 -19.35 17.44
C LEU A 1 -34.14 -18.86 16.75
N LEU A 2 -33.08 -19.67 16.72
CA LEU A 2 -31.92 -19.44 15.87
C LEU A 2 -31.38 -20.81 15.47
N SER A 3 -31.84 -21.28 14.32
CA SER A 3 -31.36 -22.51 13.70
C SER A 3 -29.99 -22.19 13.10
N TYR A 4 -28.93 -22.58 13.77
CA TYR A 4 -27.58 -22.49 13.20
C TYR A 4 -27.47 -23.57 12.11
N PRO A 5 -27.10 -23.24 10.86
CA PRO A 5 -27.06 -24.21 9.78
C PRO A 5 -26.03 -25.30 10.09
N SER A 6 -26.45 -26.55 9.92
CA SER A 6 -25.69 -27.77 10.21
C SER A 6 -24.76 -28.22 9.08
N GLU A 7 -24.52 -27.38 8.07
CA GLU A 7 -23.64 -27.68 6.94
C GLU A 7 -22.45 -26.71 6.92
N PRO A 8 -21.23 -27.18 6.63
CA PRO A 8 -20.08 -26.29 6.48
C PRO A 8 -20.36 -25.31 5.33
N GLU A 9 -20.30 -24.02 5.63
CA GLU A 9 -20.56 -22.88 4.73
C GLU A 9 -19.74 -22.90 3.42
N SER A 10 -18.74 -23.78 3.33
CA SER A 10 -17.85 -24.00 2.18
C SER A 10 -18.53 -24.53 0.90
N SER A 11 -19.74 -25.09 0.98
CA SER A 11 -20.47 -25.63 -0.20
C SER A 11 -21.44 -24.62 -0.83
N ARG A 12 -21.67 -23.46 -0.20
CA ARG A 12 -22.51 -22.41 -0.79
C ARG A 12 -21.78 -21.76 -1.96
N THR A 13 -22.26 -22.02 -3.16
CA THR A 13 -21.88 -21.25 -4.35
C THR A 13 -22.30 -19.79 -4.15
N PHE A 14 -21.34 -18.86 -4.22
CA PHE A 14 -21.58 -17.42 -4.06
C PHE A 14 -22.35 -16.83 -5.25
N TYR A 15 -22.20 -17.44 -6.43
CA TYR A 15 -22.94 -17.14 -7.66
C TYR A 15 -23.08 -18.39 -8.56
N SER A 16 -24.01 -18.37 -9.51
CA SER A 16 -24.26 -19.50 -10.43
C SER A 16 -23.11 -19.68 -11.43
N GLY A 17 -22.67 -20.92 -11.67
CA GLY A 17 -21.56 -21.22 -12.58
C GLY A 17 -20.16 -20.95 -12.04
N GLN A 18 -20.02 -20.68 -10.74
CA GLN A 18 -18.74 -20.36 -10.07
C GLN A 18 -17.63 -21.38 -10.33
N GLN A 19 -17.94 -22.68 -10.33
CA GLN A 19 -16.93 -23.73 -10.50
C GLN A 19 -16.20 -23.62 -11.85
N GLY A 20 -16.91 -23.31 -12.93
CA GLY A 20 -16.29 -23.17 -14.25
C GLY A 20 -15.34 -21.96 -14.33
N ILE A 21 -15.77 -20.81 -13.81
CA ILE A 21 -14.98 -19.57 -13.80
C ILE A 21 -13.77 -19.72 -12.87
N GLN A 22 -13.94 -20.32 -11.70
CA GLN A 22 -12.85 -20.55 -10.74
C GLN A 22 -11.76 -21.47 -11.30
N THR A 23 -12.14 -22.59 -11.94
CA THR A 23 -11.16 -23.48 -12.58
C THR A 23 -10.43 -22.79 -13.74
N ALA A 24 -11.13 -22.00 -14.56
CA ALA A 24 -10.51 -21.24 -15.64
C ALA A 24 -9.51 -20.18 -15.13
N LEU A 25 -9.85 -19.43 -14.07
CA LEU A 25 -8.97 -18.44 -13.43
C LEU A 25 -7.68 -19.08 -12.87
N ILE A 26 -7.78 -20.27 -12.26
CA ILE A 26 -6.62 -20.98 -11.73
C ILE A 26 -5.69 -21.43 -12.86
N ILE A 27 -6.25 -22.00 -13.94
CA ILE A 27 -5.46 -22.42 -15.11
C ILE A 27 -4.73 -21.22 -15.71
N LEU A 28 -5.42 -20.09 -15.88
CA LEU A 28 -4.83 -18.85 -16.38
C LEU A 28 -3.71 -18.36 -15.46
N ALA A 29 -3.93 -18.34 -14.15
CA ALA A 29 -2.94 -17.90 -13.16
C ALA A 29 -1.67 -18.77 -13.20
N VAL A 30 -1.81 -20.09 -13.32
CA VAL A 30 -0.68 -21.02 -13.44
C VAL A 30 0.06 -20.84 -14.76
N ILE A 31 -0.65 -20.62 -15.88
CA ILE A 31 -0.03 -20.38 -17.20
C ILE A 31 0.71 -19.04 -17.26
N CYS A 32 0.26 -18.02 -16.52
CA CYS A 32 0.92 -16.71 -16.46
C CYS A 32 2.35 -16.79 -15.90
N ILE A 33 2.66 -17.73 -14.99
CA ILE A 33 3.98 -17.86 -14.37
C ILE A 33 5.05 -18.27 -15.40
N PRO A 34 4.90 -19.37 -16.17
CA PRO A 34 5.80 -19.72 -17.26
C PRO A 34 5.87 -18.66 -18.36
N TRP A 35 4.73 -18.03 -18.71
CA TRP A 35 4.69 -17.02 -19.76
C TRP A 35 5.56 -15.80 -19.44
N MET A 36 5.52 -15.34 -18.19
CA MET A 36 6.35 -14.22 -17.72
C MET A 36 7.85 -14.58 -17.67
N LEU A 37 8.18 -15.84 -17.35
CA LEU A 37 9.55 -16.34 -17.33
C LEU A 37 10.15 -16.43 -18.75
N LEU A 38 9.35 -16.83 -19.74
CA LEU A 38 9.80 -17.05 -21.11
C LEU A 38 9.78 -15.80 -22.01
N GLY A 39 9.04 -14.75 -21.65
CA GLY A 39 8.83 -13.59 -22.52
C GLY A 39 10.09 -12.86 -22.99
N LYS A 40 10.91 -12.36 -22.05
CA LYS A 40 12.18 -11.67 -22.38
C LYS A 40 13.25 -12.57 -23.02
N PRO A 41 13.54 -13.80 -22.53
CA PRO A 41 14.56 -14.64 -23.15
C PRO A 41 14.18 -15.03 -24.58
N ILE A 42 12.90 -15.35 -24.86
CA ILE A 42 12.44 -15.67 -26.22
C ILE A 42 12.54 -14.45 -27.14
N TYR A 43 12.07 -13.28 -26.70
CA TYR A 43 12.17 -12.04 -27.50
C TYR A 43 13.63 -11.71 -27.83
N ARG A 44 14.54 -11.85 -26.86
CA ARG A 44 15.97 -11.60 -27.04
C ARG A 44 16.59 -12.62 -28.00
N ILE A 45 16.25 -13.90 -27.92
CA ILE A 45 16.72 -14.96 -28.85
C ILE A 45 16.27 -14.69 -30.27
N ILE A 46 14.99 -14.33 -30.48
CA ILE A 46 14.43 -14.04 -31.81
C ILE A 46 15.04 -12.78 -32.43
N MET A 47 15.31 -11.75 -31.63
CA MET A 47 15.93 -10.51 -32.11
C MET A 47 17.46 -10.61 -32.25
N ASN A 48 18.08 -11.74 -31.86
CA ASN A 48 19.54 -11.85 -31.80
C ASN A 48 20.20 -12.19 -33.14
N LYS A 49 20.15 -11.24 -34.10
CA LYS A 49 20.99 -11.31 -35.31
C LYS A 49 22.29 -10.50 -35.20
N ARG A 50 22.55 -9.75 -34.11
CA ARG A 50 23.72 -8.83 -34.01
C ARG A 50 24.44 -8.64 -32.66
N ARG A 51 24.08 -9.27 -31.54
CA ARG A 51 24.86 -9.17 -30.29
C ARG A 51 25.36 -10.56 -29.83
N ALA A 52 26.58 -10.88 -30.23
CA ALA A 52 27.34 -12.01 -29.71
C ALA A 52 27.85 -11.69 -28.30
N ASN A 53 27.82 -12.67 -27.39
CA ASN A 53 28.28 -12.64 -25.98
C ASN A 53 27.33 -12.04 -24.92
N VAL A 54 26.03 -12.37 -24.96
CA VAL A 54 25.23 -12.37 -23.72
C VAL A 54 25.06 -13.82 -23.30
N GLU A 55 25.55 -14.17 -22.11
CA GLU A 55 25.35 -15.51 -21.57
C GLU A 55 23.86 -15.73 -21.34
N MET A 56 23.30 -16.69 -22.07
CA MET A 56 21.87 -16.98 -21.99
C MET A 56 21.48 -17.35 -20.55
N SER A 57 22.37 -18.05 -19.82
CA SER A 57 22.25 -18.37 -18.38
C SER A 57 22.01 -17.14 -17.50
N GLU A 58 22.69 -16.02 -17.76
CA GLU A 58 22.52 -14.78 -16.99
C GLU A 58 21.11 -14.21 -17.15
N VAL A 59 20.59 -14.20 -18.39
CA VAL A 59 19.22 -13.74 -18.69
C VAL A 59 18.16 -14.64 -18.06
N TRP A 60 18.39 -15.96 -18.04
CA TRP A 60 17.50 -16.92 -17.37
C TRP A 60 17.49 -16.71 -15.85
N VAL A 61 18.64 -16.45 -15.24
CA VAL A 61 18.75 -16.19 -13.79
C VAL A 61 18.08 -14.86 -13.42
N GLU A 62 18.38 -13.77 -14.14
CA GLU A 62 17.78 -12.44 -13.92
C GLU A 62 16.25 -12.51 -14.03
N GLN A 63 15.73 -13.18 -15.06
CA GLN A 63 14.29 -13.29 -15.28
C GLN A 63 13.59 -14.22 -14.27
N GLY A 64 14.30 -15.24 -13.77
CA GLY A 64 13.84 -16.07 -12.66
C GLY A 64 13.66 -15.26 -11.36
N ILE A 65 14.64 -14.42 -11.02
CA ILE A 65 14.57 -13.53 -9.85
C ILE A 65 13.41 -12.55 -10.00
N HIS A 66 13.30 -11.87 -11.15
CA HIS A 66 12.21 -10.93 -11.43
C HIS A 66 10.83 -11.59 -11.35
N THR A 67 10.70 -12.85 -11.76
CA THR A 67 9.45 -13.62 -11.66
C THR A 67 9.04 -13.89 -10.21
N ILE A 68 9.99 -14.30 -9.37
CA ILE A 68 9.76 -14.58 -7.94
C ILE A 68 9.48 -13.28 -7.18
N GLU A 69 10.26 -12.23 -7.43
CA GLU A 69 10.08 -10.91 -6.84
C GLU A 69 8.71 -10.33 -7.20
N TYR A 70 8.27 -10.47 -8.45
CA TYR A 70 6.94 -10.03 -8.88
C TYR A 70 5.82 -10.79 -8.15
N PHE A 71 5.90 -12.12 -8.07
CA PHE A 71 4.86 -12.92 -7.42
C PHE A 71 4.78 -12.64 -5.91
N LEU A 72 5.93 -12.60 -5.22
CA LEU A 72 5.99 -12.27 -3.79
C LEU A 72 5.60 -10.82 -3.54
N GLY A 73 5.97 -9.91 -4.44
CA GLY A 73 5.55 -8.51 -4.44
C GLY A 73 4.04 -8.38 -4.51
N CYS A 74 3.36 -9.06 -5.43
CA CYS A 74 1.89 -9.02 -5.55
C CYS A 74 1.16 -9.42 -4.25
N ILE A 75 1.64 -10.48 -3.59
CA ILE A 75 1.08 -10.93 -2.31
C ILE A 75 1.38 -9.91 -1.20
N SER A 76 2.62 -9.45 -1.12
CA SER A 76 3.09 -8.48 -0.12
C SER A 76 2.35 -7.15 -0.19
N HIS A 77 2.17 -6.64 -1.40
CA HIS A 77 1.40 -5.44 -1.72
C HIS A 77 -0.06 -5.59 -1.28
N THR A 78 -0.69 -6.70 -1.65
CA THR A 78 -2.06 -7.01 -1.22
C THR A 78 -2.20 -7.08 0.31
N ALA A 79 -1.27 -7.76 1.00
CA ALA A 79 -1.26 -7.87 2.46
C ALA A 79 -0.97 -6.52 3.16
N SER A 80 -0.15 -5.66 2.55
CA SER A 80 0.23 -4.34 3.06
C SER A 80 -0.99 -3.43 3.26
N TYR A 81 -2.05 -3.56 2.45
CA TYR A 81 -3.29 -2.79 2.60
C TYR A 81 -4.09 -3.11 3.88
N LEU A 82 -3.86 -4.27 4.52
CA LEU A 82 -4.45 -4.60 5.83
C LEU A 82 -4.06 -3.58 6.91
N ARG A 83 -2.92 -2.89 6.72
CA ARG A 83 -2.48 -1.78 7.56
C ARG A 83 -3.51 -0.65 7.65
N LEU A 84 -4.18 -0.32 6.54
CA LEU A 84 -5.18 0.75 6.51
C LEU A 84 -6.43 0.34 7.29
N TRP A 85 -6.84 -0.92 7.14
CA TRP A 85 -7.95 -1.47 7.92
C TRP A 85 -7.63 -1.50 9.42
N ALA A 86 -6.44 -1.96 9.81
CA ALA A 86 -6.02 -2.01 11.21
C ALA A 86 -5.91 -0.61 11.84
N LEU A 87 -5.38 0.37 11.10
CA LEU A 87 -5.31 1.75 11.55
C LEU A 87 -6.70 2.36 11.72
N SER A 88 -7.62 2.08 10.79
CA SER A 88 -9.02 2.53 10.90
C SER A 88 -9.74 1.90 12.10
N LEU A 89 -9.48 0.63 12.40
CA LEU A 89 -10.05 -0.06 13.58
C LEU A 89 -9.50 0.52 14.88
N ALA A 90 -8.20 0.80 14.96
CA ALA A 90 -7.58 1.42 16.14
C ALA A 90 -8.09 2.84 16.37
N HIS A 91 -8.18 3.67 15.32
CA HIS A 91 -8.73 5.02 15.38
C HIS A 91 -10.18 5.02 15.89
N ALA A 92 -11.02 4.12 15.37
CA ALA A 92 -12.41 3.96 15.82
C ALA A 92 -12.48 3.55 17.31
N GLN A 93 -11.64 2.62 17.74
CA GLN A 93 -11.61 2.15 19.13
C GLN A 93 -11.12 3.24 20.10
N LEU A 94 -10.09 4.00 19.73
CA LEU A 94 -9.56 5.09 20.56
C LEU A 94 -10.54 6.26 20.68
N SER A 95 -11.27 6.57 19.60
CA SER A 95 -12.35 7.56 19.62
C SER A 95 -13.50 7.14 20.56
N GLU A 96 -13.92 5.88 20.50
CA GLU A 96 -14.97 5.36 21.39
C GLU A 96 -14.54 5.38 22.86
N VAL A 97 -13.28 5.00 23.16
CA VAL A 97 -12.76 5.03 24.54
C VAL A 97 -12.71 6.46 25.08
N LEU A 98 -12.26 7.44 24.28
CA LEU A 98 -12.25 8.85 24.67
C LEU A 98 -13.67 9.38 24.91
N TRP A 99 -14.64 8.95 24.10
CA TRP A 99 -16.05 9.30 24.28
C TRP A 99 -16.61 8.74 25.60
N GLN A 100 -16.47 7.44 25.83
CA GLN A 100 -17.06 6.75 26.99
C GLN A 100 -16.37 7.14 28.30
N MET A 101 -15.05 7.36 28.29
CA MET A 101 -14.30 7.63 29.53
C MET A 101 -14.27 9.11 29.92
N VAL A 102 -14.43 10.04 28.98
CA VAL A 102 -14.32 11.49 29.27
C VAL A 102 -15.67 12.18 29.12
N LEU A 103 -16.31 12.11 27.95
CA LEU A 103 -17.49 12.93 27.66
C LEU A 103 -18.79 12.32 28.22
N HIS A 104 -18.91 11.00 28.24
CA HIS A 104 -20.08 10.31 28.81
C HIS A 104 -20.26 10.60 30.30
N ILE A 105 -19.17 10.66 31.07
CA ILE A 105 -19.18 11.01 32.50
C ILE A 105 -19.66 12.46 32.70
N GLY A 106 -19.21 13.39 31.85
CA GLY A 106 -19.61 14.80 31.91
C GLY A 106 -21.10 15.02 31.56
N LEU A 107 -21.67 14.16 30.71
CA LEU A 107 -23.06 14.23 30.25
C LEU A 107 -24.05 13.45 31.12
N SER A 108 -23.59 12.46 31.90
CA SER A 108 -24.45 11.61 32.73
C SER A 108 -25.10 12.34 33.93
N MET A 109 -24.64 13.55 34.28
CA MET A 109 -25.17 14.32 35.40
C MET A 109 -26.40 15.14 34.99
N ASN A 110 -27.55 14.89 35.63
CA ASN A 110 -28.78 15.65 35.39
C ASN A 110 -28.89 16.89 36.30
N GLY A 111 -29.38 18.00 35.75
CA GLY A 111 -29.66 19.26 36.46
C GLY A 111 -28.75 20.42 36.07
N TYR A 112 -28.97 21.60 36.66
CA TYR A 112 -28.19 22.82 36.38
C TYR A 112 -26.69 22.65 36.66
N ILE A 113 -26.32 21.78 37.61
CA ILE A 113 -24.92 21.42 37.94
C ILE A 113 -24.27 20.62 36.79
N GLY A 114 -25.06 19.83 36.06
CA GLY A 114 -24.59 19.07 34.90
C GLY A 114 -24.11 19.96 33.75
N CYS A 115 -24.77 21.10 33.52
CA CYS A 115 -24.36 22.05 32.47
C CYS A 115 -22.97 22.65 32.75
N ILE A 116 -22.69 22.99 34.01
CA ILE A 116 -21.39 23.54 34.44
C ILE A 116 -20.31 22.46 34.40
N ALA A 117 -20.62 21.25 34.87
CA ALA A 117 -19.71 20.11 34.82
C ALA A 117 -19.36 19.70 33.38
N SER A 118 -20.35 19.65 32.48
CA SER A 118 -20.15 19.39 31.04
C SER A 118 -19.22 20.41 30.40
N PHE A 119 -19.37 21.71 30.70
CA PHE A 119 -18.49 22.74 30.16
C PHE A 119 -17.03 22.56 30.62
N LEU A 120 -16.82 22.21 31.89
CA LEU A 120 -15.49 21.93 32.45
C LEU A 120 -14.84 20.67 31.86
N VAL A 121 -15.61 19.59 31.66
CA VAL A 121 -15.12 18.30 31.13
C VAL A 121 -14.94 18.34 29.59
N PHE A 122 -15.66 19.23 28.90
CA PHE A 122 -15.56 19.41 27.46
C PHE A 122 -14.19 19.95 27.02
N MET A 123 -13.59 20.85 27.80
CA MET A 123 -12.31 21.49 27.49
C MET A 123 -11.16 20.47 27.36
N PRO A 124 -10.93 19.56 28.35
CA PRO A 124 -9.93 18.50 28.21
C PRO A 124 -10.32 17.45 27.16
N TRP A 125 -11.60 17.11 26.99
CA TRP A 125 -12.03 16.16 25.94
C TRP A 125 -11.70 16.67 24.54
N SER A 126 -12.01 17.93 24.25
CA SER A 126 -11.74 18.56 22.95
C SER A 126 -10.23 18.65 22.69
N CYS A 127 -9.45 19.02 23.72
CA CYS A 127 -8.00 19.08 23.61
C CYS A 127 -7.36 17.72 23.30
N LEU A 128 -7.77 16.66 24.00
CA LEU A 128 -7.28 15.29 23.76
C LEU A 128 -7.67 14.78 22.37
N THR A 129 -8.89 15.08 21.91
CA THR A 129 -9.38 14.71 20.57
C THR A 129 -8.55 15.37 19.47
N VAL A 130 -8.28 16.68 19.58
CA VAL A 130 -7.49 17.41 18.58
C VAL A 130 -6.03 16.96 18.59
N PHE A 131 -5.44 16.78 19.77
CA PHE A 131 -4.02 16.45 19.87
C PHE A 131 -3.74 14.99 19.49
N ILE A 132 -4.48 14.03 20.05
CA ILE A 132 -4.19 12.60 19.88
C ILE A 132 -4.83 12.07 18.58
N LEU A 133 -6.15 12.20 18.44
CA LEU A 133 -6.87 11.59 17.31
C LEU A 133 -6.65 12.34 15.98
N LEU A 134 -6.48 13.66 16.02
CA LEU A 134 -6.39 14.46 14.79
C LEU A 134 -4.94 14.73 14.36
N LEU A 135 -4.06 15.16 15.28
CA LEU A 135 -2.66 15.41 14.95
C LEU A 135 -1.81 14.13 14.93
N MET A 136 -1.70 13.42 16.06
CA MET A 136 -0.75 12.29 16.15
C MET A 136 -1.17 11.09 15.30
N GLU A 137 -2.44 10.69 15.35
CA GLU A 137 -2.92 9.59 14.50
C GLU A 137 -3.02 9.98 13.02
N GLY A 138 -3.43 11.22 12.71
CA GLY A 138 -3.47 11.73 11.34
C GLY A 138 -2.09 11.76 10.68
N LEU A 139 -1.06 12.20 11.42
CA LEU A 139 0.32 12.19 10.95
C LEU A 139 0.85 10.75 10.76
N SER A 140 0.51 9.84 11.68
CA SER A 140 0.85 8.42 11.55
C SER A 140 0.23 7.79 10.29
N ALA A 141 -1.05 8.07 10.05
CA ALA A 141 -1.77 7.63 8.84
C ALA A 141 -1.12 8.17 7.56
N PHE A 142 -0.75 9.44 7.56
CA PHE A 142 -0.07 10.08 6.44
C PHE A 142 1.28 9.41 6.11
N LEU A 143 2.10 9.14 7.13
CA LEU A 143 3.39 8.45 6.93
C LEU A 143 3.22 7.00 6.45
N HIS A 144 2.15 6.31 6.87
CA HIS A 144 1.79 5.00 6.35
C HIS A 144 1.36 5.05 4.88
N ALA A 145 0.64 6.09 4.46
CA ALA A 145 0.28 6.32 3.06
C ALA A 145 1.52 6.64 2.21
N LEU A 146 2.43 7.50 2.71
CA LEU A 146 3.69 7.82 2.02
C LEU A 146 4.55 6.58 1.82
N ARG A 147 4.64 5.71 2.83
CA ARG A 147 5.36 4.45 2.74
C ARG A 147 4.76 3.50 1.69
N LEU A 148 3.44 3.39 1.63
CA LEU A 148 2.79 2.64 0.55
C LEU A 148 3.17 3.24 -0.80
N HIS A 149 3.06 4.55 -0.96
CA HIS A 149 3.40 5.21 -2.21
C HIS A 149 4.88 5.01 -2.60
N TRP A 150 5.77 5.01 -1.63
CA TRP A 150 7.19 4.77 -1.86
C TRP A 150 7.49 3.31 -2.19
N VAL A 151 7.08 2.36 -1.35
CA VAL A 151 7.48 0.95 -1.49
C VAL A 151 6.62 0.19 -2.50
N GLU A 152 5.35 0.54 -2.62
CA GLU A 152 4.39 -0.23 -3.43
C GLU A 152 4.14 0.39 -4.79
N PHE A 153 4.13 1.73 -4.87
CA PHE A 153 3.96 2.41 -6.15
C PHE A 153 5.29 2.65 -6.88
N GLN A 154 6.38 3.07 -6.20
CA GLN A 154 7.66 3.25 -6.90
C GLN A 154 8.28 1.93 -7.36
N SER A 155 8.24 0.86 -6.55
CA SER A 155 8.81 -0.44 -6.95
C SER A 155 8.16 -1.05 -8.19
N LYS A 156 6.95 -0.61 -8.57
CA LYS A 156 6.24 -1.11 -9.75
C LYS A 156 6.46 -0.26 -11.01
N PHE A 157 6.63 1.05 -10.86
CA PHE A 157 6.62 1.99 -11.99
C PHE A 157 7.93 2.77 -12.16
N TYR A 158 8.77 2.85 -11.14
CA TYR A 158 10.00 3.61 -11.14
C TYR A 158 11.19 2.69 -11.35
N LYS A 159 11.88 2.86 -12.48
CA LYS A 159 13.06 2.06 -12.83
C LYS A 159 14.38 2.59 -12.24
N GLY A 160 14.35 3.70 -11.49
CA GLY A 160 15.56 4.29 -10.92
C GLY A 160 16.52 4.92 -11.93
N GLU A 161 16.12 5.02 -13.20
CA GLU A 161 16.95 5.54 -14.29
C GLU A 161 16.55 6.98 -14.63
N GLY A 162 17.55 7.87 -14.75
CA GLY A 162 17.36 9.25 -15.18
C GLY A 162 18.62 10.08 -14.96
N TYR A 163 18.86 11.08 -15.81
CA TYR A 163 19.83 12.12 -15.53
C TYR A 163 19.12 13.28 -14.81
N PRO A 164 19.69 13.84 -13.74
CA PRO A 164 19.15 15.06 -13.16
C PRO A 164 19.13 16.13 -14.25
N PHE A 165 17.99 16.80 -14.40
CA PHE A 165 17.89 17.88 -15.37
C PHE A 165 18.81 19.02 -14.94
N ILE A 166 19.88 19.25 -15.70
CA ILE A 166 20.77 20.40 -15.53
C ILE A 166 20.28 21.46 -16.52
N PRO A 167 19.66 22.57 -16.06
CA PRO A 167 19.26 23.63 -16.95
C PRO A 167 20.50 24.28 -17.59
N PHE A 168 20.42 24.55 -18.88
CA PHE A 168 21.46 25.31 -19.58
C PHE A 168 21.52 26.74 -19.01
N SER A 169 22.61 27.06 -18.32
CA SER A 169 22.84 28.37 -17.69
C SER A 169 24.12 28.99 -18.20
N PHE A 170 24.02 30.17 -18.83
CA PHE A 170 25.16 30.92 -19.35
C PHE A 170 26.17 31.33 -18.28
N ARG A 171 25.75 31.46 -17.01
CA ARG A 171 26.67 31.75 -15.89
C ARG A 171 27.65 30.60 -15.63
N LEU A 172 27.22 29.35 -15.83
CA LEU A 172 28.06 28.17 -15.61
C LEU A 172 29.10 28.00 -16.71
N LEU A 173 28.76 28.39 -17.95
CA LEU A 173 29.69 28.41 -19.08
C LEU A 173 30.73 29.54 -19.00
N LEU A 174 30.38 30.70 -18.42
CA LEU A 174 31.31 31.82 -18.27
C LEU A 174 32.34 31.60 -17.14
N ASP A 175 32.02 30.78 -16.13
CA ASP A 175 32.94 30.40 -15.05
C ASP A 175 33.90 29.25 -15.47
N GLU A 176 33.50 28.41 -16.44
CA GLU A 176 34.33 27.32 -16.97
C GLU A 176 35.38 27.78 -17.99
N VAL A 177 35.23 28.95 -18.59
CA VAL A 177 36.24 29.53 -19.50
C VAL A 177 37.24 30.32 -18.65
N PRO A 178 38.47 29.83 -18.40
CA PRO A 178 39.48 30.65 -17.76
C PRO A 178 39.78 31.79 -18.73
N ILE A 179 39.67 33.02 -18.24
CA ILE A 179 40.06 34.21 -18.98
C ILE A 179 41.58 34.15 -19.09
N GLU A 180 42.12 33.52 -20.15
CA GLU A 180 43.50 33.73 -20.55
C GLU A 180 43.61 35.17 -21.04
N GLY A 181 44.08 36.04 -20.14
CA GLY A 181 44.53 37.40 -20.42
C GLY A 181 46.01 37.43 -20.75
#